data_AF-A0ABD3FWY6-F1
#
_entry.id   AF-A0ABD3FWY6-F1
#
_cell.length_a   1.000
_cell.length_b   1.000
_cell.length_c   1.000
_cell.angle_alpha   90.00
_cell.angle_beta   90.00
_cell.angle_gamma   90.00
#
_symmetry.space_group_name_H-M   'P 1'
#
loop_
_entity.id
_entity.type
_entity.pdbx_description
1 polymer ?
#
loop_
_entity_poly.entity_id
_entity_poly.type
_entity_poly.pdbx_seq_one_letter_code
_entity_poly.pdbx_strand_id
1 'polypeptide(L)'
;MAGEYARVCVETAERLGVAVLDVYTVFNSMSVRERTMCLEDGLHLSTWGNQIMDRLLRAKIADAFPALMSRLEVSEIPNWDRLP
;
A
#
# COMPACT_ATOMS: atom_id res chain seq x y z
N MET A 1 12.24 -11.03 -14.11
CA MET A 1 10.94 -10.55 -14.62
C MET A 1 10.25 -9.60 -13.64
N ALA A 2 9.88 -10.01 -12.42
CA ALA A 2 9.13 -9.15 -11.50
C ALA A 2 9.77 -7.78 -11.21
N GLY A 3 11.08 -7.74 -10.97
CA GLY A 3 11.79 -6.47 -10.72
C GLY A 3 11.88 -5.55 -11.93
N GLU A 4 11.96 -6.09 -13.13
CA GLU A 4 11.95 -5.30 -14.36
C GLU A 4 10.57 -4.68 -14.60
N TYR A 5 9.51 -5.46 -14.39
CA TYR A 5 8.14 -4.97 -14.46
C TYR A 5 7.89 -3.86 -13.44
N ALA A 6 8.31 -4.06 -12.18
CA ALA A 6 8.19 -3.05 -11.13
C ALA A 6 8.93 -1.75 -11.49
N ARG A 7 10.17 -1.84 -11.98
CA ARG A 7 10.95 -0.67 -12.44
C ARG A 7 10.21 0.10 -13.52
N VAL A 8 9.71 -0.59 -14.55
CA VAL A 8 8.97 0.06 -15.64
C VAL A 8 7.68 0.71 -15.16
N CYS A 9 6.97 0.11 -14.18
CA CYS A 9 5.81 0.74 -13.55
C CYS A 9 6.18 2.03 -12.82
N VAL A 10 7.30 2.05 -12.08
CA VAL A 10 7.76 3.26 -11.37
C VAL A 10 8.15 4.36 -12.35
N GLU A 11 8.96 4.06 -13.37
CA GLU A 11 9.35 5.02 -14.41
C GLU A 11 8.15 5.56 -15.20
N THR A 12 7.14 4.72 -15.41
CA THR A 12 5.91 5.12 -16.10
C THR A 12 5.06 6.04 -15.22
N ALA A 13 4.94 5.74 -13.93
CA ALA A 13 4.22 6.58 -13.00
C ALA A 13 4.86 7.98 -12.87
N GLU A 14 6.19 8.04 -12.83
CA GLU A 14 6.95 9.30 -12.85
C GLU A 14 6.66 10.12 -14.12
N ARG A 15 6.73 9.49 -15.31
CA ARG A 15 6.41 10.16 -16.59
C ARG A 15 4.98 10.67 -16.67
N LEU A 16 4.03 9.96 -16.05
CA LEU A 16 2.62 10.35 -16.03
C LEU A 16 2.27 11.31 -14.89
N GLY A 17 3.20 11.59 -13.97
CA GLY A 17 2.94 12.41 -12.80
C GLY A 17 1.92 11.80 -11.84
N VAL A 18 1.85 10.46 -11.75
CA VAL A 18 0.93 9.74 -10.85
C VAL A 18 1.69 9.09 -9.70
N ALA A 19 1.04 9.02 -8.54
CA ALA A 19 1.61 8.38 -7.37
C ALA A 19 1.73 6.85 -7.57
N VAL A 20 2.88 6.28 -7.21
CA VAL A 20 3.15 4.84 -7.26
C VAL A 20 3.70 4.32 -5.92
N LEU A 21 3.28 3.12 -5.54
CA LEU A 21 3.84 2.38 -4.41
C LEU A 21 4.72 1.24 -4.94
N ASP A 22 6.03 1.35 -4.75
CA ASP A 22 6.99 0.32 -5.18
C ASP A 22 7.14 -0.79 -4.14
N VAL A 23 6.16 -1.70 -4.12
CA VAL A 23 6.15 -2.85 -3.20
C VAL A 23 7.32 -3.80 -3.47
N TYR A 24 7.82 -3.86 -4.71
CA TYR A 24 8.95 -4.72 -5.07
C TYR A 24 10.21 -4.30 -4.32
N THR A 25 10.57 -3.01 -4.37
CA THR A 25 11.75 -2.50 -3.66
C THR A 25 11.60 -2.68 -2.15
N VAL A 26 10.41 -2.39 -1.59
CA VAL A 26 10.14 -2.53 -0.15
C VAL A 26 10.31 -3.97 0.34
N PHE A 27 9.74 -4.96 -0.36
CA PHE A 27 9.89 -6.36 0.06
C PHE A 27 11.30 -6.89 -0.16
N ASN A 28 12.02 -6.40 -1.17
CA ASN A 28 13.41 -6.80 -1.41
C ASN A 28 14.42 -6.11 -0.49
N SER A 29 14.05 -5.05 0.23
CA SER A 29 14.87 -4.49 1.31
C SER A 29 14.73 -5.22 2.64
N MET A 30 13.73 -6.11 2.79
CA MET A 30 13.53 -6.92 3.99
C MET A 30 14.50 -8.11 4.04
N SER A 31 14.71 -8.66 5.23
CA SER A 31 15.41 -9.95 5.35
C SER A 31 14.61 -11.06 4.63
N VAL A 32 15.30 -12.13 4.21
CA VAL A 32 14.66 -13.29 3.56
C VAL A 32 13.54 -13.85 4.44
N ARG A 33 13.76 -13.91 5.76
CA ARG A 33 12.78 -14.40 6.72
C ARG A 33 11.52 -13.52 6.74
N GLU A 34 11.68 -12.21 6.87
CA GLU A 34 10.55 -11.27 6.90
C GLU A 34 9.77 -11.30 5.59
N ARG A 35 10.47 -11.28 4.46
CA ARG A 35 9.84 -11.37 3.14
C ARG A 35 9.05 -12.67 2.97
N THR A 36 9.60 -13.79 3.45
CA THR A 36 8.90 -15.09 3.42
C THR A 36 7.65 -15.06 4.30
N MET A 37 7.71 -14.46 5.48
CA MET A 37 6.53 -14.31 6.36
C MET A 37 5.43 -13.43 5.76
N CYS A 38 5.77 -12.53 4.83
CA CYS A 38 4.78 -11.70 4.12
C CYS A 38 3.95 -12.48 3.10
N LEU A 39 4.35 -13.71 2.76
CA LEU A 39 3.72 -14.51 1.71
C LEU A 39 3.14 -15.80 2.29
N GLU A 40 1.92 -16.15 1.90
CA GLU A 40 1.25 -17.37 2.33
C GLU A 40 1.83 -18.61 1.63
N ASP A 41 2.04 -18.50 0.32
CA ASP A 41 2.43 -19.59 -0.58
C ASP A 41 3.59 -19.22 -1.51
N GLY A 42 4.29 -18.12 -1.21
CA GLY A 42 5.33 -17.54 -2.05
C GLY A 42 4.82 -16.58 -3.13
N LEU A 43 3.50 -16.35 -3.22
CA LEU A 43 2.90 -15.36 -4.13
C LEU A 43 1.85 -14.48 -3.44
N HIS A 44 0.82 -15.08 -2.82
CA HIS A 44 -0.25 -14.36 -2.16
C HIS A 44 0.23 -13.77 -0.83
N LEU A 45 -0.23 -12.58 -0.47
CA LEU A 45 0.08 -11.98 0.83
C LEU A 45 -0.56 -12.80 1.96
N SER A 46 0.24 -13.10 2.98
CA SER A 46 -0.27 -13.62 4.26
C SER A 46 -1.06 -12.53 5.01
N THR A 47 -1.67 -12.88 6.14
CA THR A 47 -2.27 -11.88 7.05
C THR A 47 -1.26 -10.80 7.44
N TRP A 48 -0.01 -11.20 7.72
CA TRP A 48 1.07 -10.26 8.04
C TRP A 48 1.45 -9.40 6.84
N GLY A 49 1.56 -9.99 5.65
CA GLY A 49 1.84 -9.25 4.42
C GLY A 49 0.77 -8.20 4.11
N ASN A 50 -0.51 -8.53 4.31
CA ASN A 50 -1.62 -7.60 4.12
C ASN A 50 -1.58 -6.42 5.12
N GLN A 51 -1.19 -6.65 6.37
CA GLN A 51 -1.03 -5.56 7.35
C GLN A 51 0.09 -4.59 6.95
N ILE A 52 1.20 -5.10 6.39
CA ILE A 52 2.26 -4.24 5.86
C ILE A 52 1.76 -3.44 4.65
N MET A 53 1.04 -4.10 3.73
CA MET A 53 0.46 -3.45 2.56
C MET A 53 -0.51 -2.32 2.94
N ASP A 54 -1.39 -2.52 3.92
CA ASP A 54 -2.29 -1.47 4.44
C ASP A 54 -1.52 -0.25 4.96
N ARG A 55 -0.47 -0.46 5.77
CA ARG A 55 0.36 0.65 6.28
C ARG A 55 1.06 1.42 5.17
N LEU A 56 1.63 0.71 4.20
CA LEU A 56 2.31 1.33 3.05
C LEU A 56 1.34 2.13 2.18
N LEU A 57 0.16 1.57 1.91
CA LEU A 57 -0.89 2.26 1.15
C LEU A 57 -1.38 3.51 1.87
N ARG A 58 -1.68 3.43 3.17
CA ARG A 58 -2.10 4.60 3.96
C ARG A 58 -1.04 5.69 3.98
N ALA A 59 0.23 5.33 4.19
CA ALA A 59 1.33 6.29 4.15
C ALA A 59 1.44 6.96 2.77
N LYS A 60 1.33 6.19 1.68
CA LYS A 60 1.37 6.72 0.31
C LYS A 60 0.18 7.64 0.00
N ILE A 61 -1.01 7.28 0.47
CA ILE A 61 -2.23 8.10 0.32
C ILE A 61 -2.10 9.39 1.13
N ALA A 62 -1.60 9.33 2.36
CA ALA A 62 -1.39 10.52 3.19
C ALA A 62 -0.41 11.52 2.56
N ASP A 63 0.67 11.00 1.95
CA ASP A 63 1.69 11.80 1.24
C ASP A 63 1.16 12.40 -0.06
N ALA A 64 0.57 11.58 -0.94
CA ALA A 64 0.17 12.02 -2.28
C ALA A 64 -1.23 12.65 -2.34
N PHE A 65 -2.12 12.30 -1.41
CA PHE A 65 -3.54 12.68 -1.43
C PHE A 65 -4.05 13.05 -0.02
N PRO A 66 -3.48 14.07 0.64
CA PRO A 66 -3.83 14.41 2.03
C PRO A 66 -5.33 14.72 2.23
N ALA A 67 -5.98 15.33 1.23
CA ALA A 67 -7.42 15.57 1.27
C ALA A 67 -8.26 14.28 1.25
N LEU A 68 -7.82 13.26 0.51
CA LEU A 68 -8.46 11.95 0.51
C LEU A 68 -8.25 11.26 1.86
N MET A 69 -7.04 11.31 2.41
CA MET A 69 -6.75 10.71 3.72
C MET A 69 -7.65 11.30 4.81
N SER A 70 -7.80 12.62 4.87
CA SER A 70 -8.70 13.28 5.82
C SER A 70 -10.15 12.83 5.67
N ARG A 71 -10.63 12.60 4.44
CA ARG A 71 -11.99 12.08 4.22
C ARG A 71 -12.15 10.63 4.68
N LEU A 72 -11.12 9.79 4.52
CA LEU A 72 -11.15 8.39 4.94
C LEU A 72 -11.20 8.23 6.48
N GLU A 73 -10.82 9.26 7.23
CA GLU A 73 -10.93 9.28 8.70
C GLU A 73 -12.34 9.61 9.20
N VAL A 74 -13.22 10.08 8.32
CA VAL A 74 -14.58 10.49 8.65
C VAL A 74 -15.57 9.50 8.04
N SER A 75 -16.43 8.94 8.88
CA SER A 75 -17.56 8.13 8.41
C SER A 75 -18.51 9.01 7.60
N GLU A 76 -18.72 8.70 6.32
CA GLU A 76 -19.72 9.39 5.48
C GLU A 76 -21.16 9.00 5.84
N ILE A 77 -21.34 7.92 6.61
CA ILE A 77 -22.65 7.52 7.14
C ILE A 77 -22.90 8.14 8.52
N PRO A 78 -24.17 8.48 8.85
CA PRO A 78 -24.53 9.00 10.17
C PRO A 78 -24.07 8.08 11.29
N ASN A 79 -23.62 8.69 12.38
CA ASN A 79 -23.45 7.97 13.63
C ASN A 79 -24.84 7.69 14.23
N TRP A 80 -25.32 6.47 14.05
CA TRP A 80 -26.64 6.03 14.52
C TRP A 80 -26.72 5.92 16.05
N ASP A 81 -25.59 5.83 16.77
CA ASP A 81 -25.52 5.95 18.24
C ASP A 81 -25.71 7.40 18.73
N ARG A 82 -25.73 8.38 17.82
CA ARG A 82 -25.89 9.82 18.11
C ARG A 82 -27.18 10.40 17.55
N LEU A 83 -28.08 9.58 17.01
CA LEU A 83 -29.41 10.02 16.61
C LEU A 83 -30.35 10.03 17.83
N PRO A 84 -31.25 11.02 17.94
CA PRO A 84 -32.20 11.14 19.05
C PRO A 84 -33.25 10.02 19.09
#